data_AF-A0A1V9FZ25-F1
#
_entry.id   AF-A0A1V9FZ25-F1
#
_cell.length_a   1.000
_cell.length_b   1.000
_cell.length_c   1.000
_cell.angle_alpha   90.00
_cell.angle_beta   90.00
_cell.angle_gamma   90.00
#
_symmetry.space_group_name_H-M   'P 1'
#
loop_
_entity.id
_entity.type
_entity.pdbx_description
1 polymer ?
#
loop_
_entity_poly.entity_id
_entity_poly.type
_entity_poly.pdbx_seq_one_letter_code
_entity_poly.pdbx_strand_id
1 'polypeptide(L)'
;MKETFEKLEGLTDHVKEYINTRVELTKLRIAEKTSLIIGDLVAGGIVILFFLFVLMFGSIAGAWALSDWIGKRYSGFLIVAGIYLLLGIIVWLTRSRLIRFPVMNAIIRKLHNEDEEEKKDKP
;
A
#
# COMPACT_ATOMS: atom_id res chain seq x y z
N MET A 1 8.57 56.35 10.20
CA MET A 1 7.42 55.45 10.45
C MET A 1 6.75 54.94 9.17
N LYS A 2 6.64 55.72 8.09
CA LYS A 2 6.01 55.26 6.82
C LYS A 2 6.84 54.22 6.03
N GLU A 3 8.16 54.34 6.00
CA GLU A 3 9.06 53.37 5.32
C GLU A 3 8.99 51.93 5.88
N THR A 4 8.71 51.77 7.18
CA THR A 4 8.64 50.45 7.81
C THR A 4 7.40 49.67 7.36
N PHE A 5 6.30 50.38 7.08
CA PHE A 5 5.05 49.79 6.58
C PHE A 5 5.18 49.34 5.11
N GLU A 6 5.81 50.14 4.25
CA GLU A 6 6.07 49.74 2.86
C GLU A 6 6.99 48.52 2.76
N LYS A 7 8.02 48.43 3.61
CA LYS A 7 8.87 47.23 3.71
C LYS A 7 8.12 46.00 4.22
N LEU A 8 7.19 46.17 5.16
CA LEU A 8 6.34 45.10 5.68
C LEU A 8 5.35 44.59 4.62
N GLU A 9 4.83 45.47 3.78
CA GLU A 9 3.90 45.15 2.70
C GLU A 9 4.62 44.35 1.59
N GLY A 10 5.82 44.78 1.17
CA GLY A 10 6.65 44.04 0.22
C GLY A 10 7.14 42.68 0.72
N LEU A 11 7.44 42.55 2.02
CA LEU A 11 7.74 41.24 2.64
C LEU A 11 6.51 40.33 2.64
N THR A 12 5.34 40.88 2.92
CA THR A 12 4.08 40.12 2.95
C THR A 12 3.73 39.59 1.56
N ASP A 13 3.94 40.39 0.51
CA ASP A 13 3.72 39.95 -0.88
C ASP A 13 4.69 38.84 -1.30
N HIS A 14 5.98 38.95 -0.97
CA HIS A 14 6.94 37.87 -1.25
C HIS A 14 6.65 36.58 -0.48
N VAL A 15 6.22 36.67 0.78
CA VAL A 15 5.78 35.50 1.56
C VAL A 15 4.53 34.86 0.95
N LYS A 16 3.60 35.68 0.47
CA LYS A 16 2.36 35.23 -0.15
C LYS A 16 2.64 34.52 -1.48
N GLU A 17 3.52 35.06 -2.30
CA GLU A 17 3.96 34.45 -3.56
C GLU A 17 4.69 33.13 -3.31
N TYR A 18 5.57 33.08 -2.32
CA TYR A 18 6.27 31.86 -1.91
C TYR A 18 5.34 30.75 -1.41
N ILE A 19 4.35 31.11 -0.59
CA ILE A 19 3.30 30.17 -0.14
C ILE A 19 2.50 29.68 -1.34
N ASN A 20 2.15 30.56 -2.28
CA ASN A 20 1.36 30.19 -3.45
C ASN A 20 2.11 29.20 -4.35
N THR A 21 3.41 29.43 -4.60
CA THR A 21 4.26 28.49 -5.35
C THR A 21 4.40 27.15 -4.62
N ARG A 22 4.59 27.15 -3.30
CA ARG A 22 4.67 25.90 -2.51
C ARG A 22 3.35 25.12 -2.53
N VAL A 23 2.21 25.80 -2.47
CA VAL A 23 0.89 25.18 -2.56
C VAL A 23 0.67 24.56 -3.94
N GLU A 24 1.07 25.25 -5.01
CA GLU A 24 0.97 24.75 -6.37
C GLU A 24 1.85 23.52 -6.62
N LEU A 25 3.11 23.57 -6.15
CA LEU A 25 4.02 22.42 -6.17
C LEU A 25 3.47 21.23 -5.37
N THR A 26 2.88 21.50 -4.20
CA THR A 26 2.28 20.46 -3.36
C THR A 26 1.08 19.81 -4.05
N LYS A 27 0.20 20.60 -4.67
CA LYS A 27 -0.95 20.11 -5.43
C LYS A 27 -0.52 19.22 -6.60
N LEU A 28 0.53 19.63 -7.33
CA LEU A 28 1.07 18.87 -8.45
C LEU A 28 1.67 17.53 -7.97
N ARG A 29 2.46 17.57 -6.89
CA ARG A 29 3.12 16.39 -6.30
C ARG A 29 2.13 15.39 -5.71
N ILE A 30 1.03 15.89 -5.13
CA ILE A 30 -0.09 15.06 -4.66
C ILE A 30 -0.78 14.39 -5.84
N ALA A 31 -1.07 15.12 -6.92
CA ALA A 31 -1.71 14.55 -8.10
C ALA A 31 -0.85 13.45 -8.74
N GLU A 32 0.44 13.69 -8.91
CA GLU A 32 1.40 12.73 -9.44
C GLU A 32 1.50 11.46 -8.58
N LYS A 33 1.74 11.61 -7.28
CA LYS A 33 1.80 10.46 -6.34
C LYS A 33 0.49 9.67 -6.32
N THR A 34 -0.64 10.38 -6.32
CA THR A 34 -1.97 9.74 -6.32
C THR A 34 -2.19 8.94 -7.59
N SER A 35 -1.80 9.49 -8.75
CA SER A 35 -1.91 8.79 -10.03
C SER A 35 -1.05 7.51 -10.06
N LEU A 36 0.18 7.58 -9.57
CA LEU A 36 1.07 6.41 -9.47
C LEU A 36 0.51 5.33 -8.54
N ILE A 37 0.04 5.71 -7.35
CA ILE A 37 -0.56 4.77 -6.39
C ILE A 37 -1.81 4.11 -6.97
N ILE A 38 -2.69 4.87 -7.61
CA ILE A 38 -3.91 4.32 -8.23
C ILE A 38 -3.52 3.38 -9.38
N GLY A 39 -2.56 3.76 -10.22
CA GLY A 39 -2.05 2.92 -11.30
C GLY A 39 -1.50 1.59 -10.79
N ASP A 40 -0.65 1.63 -9.77
CA ASP A 40 -0.09 0.43 -9.13
C ASP A 40 -1.18 -0.43 -8.46
N LEU A 41 -2.17 0.20 -7.83
CA LEU A 41 -3.26 -0.52 -7.17
C LEU A 41 -4.18 -1.21 -8.19
N VAL A 42 -4.45 -0.57 -9.31
CA VAL A 42 -5.23 -1.17 -10.42
C VAL A 42 -4.43 -2.30 -11.07
N ALA A 43 -3.16 -2.07 -11.41
CA ALA A 43 -2.30 -3.08 -12.00
C ALA A 43 -2.13 -4.30 -11.07
N GLY A 44 -1.81 -4.04 -9.79
CA GLY A 44 -1.71 -5.08 -8.76
C GLY A 44 -3.03 -5.80 -8.54
N GLY A 45 -4.16 -5.08 -8.52
CA GLY A 45 -5.50 -5.65 -8.41
C GLY A 45 -5.83 -6.61 -9.56
N ILE A 46 -5.48 -6.25 -10.80
CA ILE A 46 -5.64 -7.11 -11.97
C ILE A 46 -4.82 -8.40 -11.81
N VAL A 47 -3.54 -8.29 -11.41
CA VAL A 47 -2.68 -9.46 -11.19
C VAL A 47 -3.25 -10.38 -10.11
N ILE A 48 -3.69 -9.82 -8.98
CA ILE A 48 -4.32 -10.58 -7.89
C ILE A 48 -5.59 -11.28 -8.38
N LEU A 49 -6.41 -10.61 -9.19
CA LEU A 49 -7.64 -11.18 -9.75
C LEU A 49 -7.34 -12.39 -10.64
N PHE A 50 -6.39 -12.26 -11.57
CA PHE A 50 -5.97 -13.38 -12.43
C PHE A 50 -5.37 -14.52 -11.62
N PHE A 51 -4.56 -14.22 -10.61
CA PHE A 51 -4.02 -15.22 -9.70
C PHE A 51 -5.14 -15.98 -8.99
N LEU A 52 -6.18 -15.27 -8.52
CA LEU A 52 -7.34 -15.87 -7.88
C LEU A 52 -8.08 -16.82 -8.83
N PHE A 53 -8.24 -16.44 -10.09
CA PHE A 53 -8.85 -17.32 -11.10
C PHE A 53 -8.02 -18.58 -11.33
N VAL A 54 -6.72 -18.45 -11.56
CA VAL A 54 -5.83 -19.60 -11.75
C VAL A 54 -5.91 -20.54 -10.54
N LEU A 55 -5.91 -19.98 -9.34
CA LEU A 55 -6.01 -20.75 -8.11
C LEU A 55 -7.37 -21.44 -7.96
N MET A 56 -8.47 -20.76 -8.31
CA MET A 56 -9.82 -21.35 -8.29
C MET A 56 -9.96 -22.48 -9.31
N PHE A 57 -9.58 -22.24 -10.57
CA PHE A 57 -9.64 -23.26 -11.63
C PHE A 57 -8.69 -24.42 -11.36
N GLY A 58 -7.46 -24.14 -10.92
CA GLY A 58 -6.50 -25.16 -10.53
C GLY A 58 -6.98 -26.01 -9.35
N SER A 59 -7.64 -25.38 -8.38
CA SER A 59 -8.25 -26.08 -7.25
C SER A 59 -9.41 -26.99 -7.68
N ILE A 60 -10.25 -26.55 -8.62
CA ILE A 60 -11.33 -27.37 -9.18
C ILE A 60 -10.75 -28.53 -9.99
N ALA A 61 -9.78 -28.28 -10.85
CA ALA A 61 -9.12 -29.30 -11.65
C ALA A 61 -8.40 -30.35 -10.77
N GLY A 62 -7.68 -29.90 -9.74
CA GLY A 62 -7.04 -30.77 -8.76
C GLY A 62 -8.03 -31.58 -7.94
N ALA A 63 -9.13 -30.96 -7.48
CA ALA A 63 -10.21 -31.69 -6.80
C ALA A 63 -10.83 -32.74 -7.73
N TRP A 64 -11.04 -32.42 -9.00
CA TRP A 64 -11.65 -33.34 -9.95
C TRP A 64 -10.72 -34.52 -10.28
N ALA A 65 -9.43 -34.26 -10.52
CA ALA A 65 -8.41 -35.29 -10.74
C ALA A 65 -8.25 -36.23 -9.53
N LEU A 66 -8.23 -35.69 -8.31
CA LEU A 66 -8.17 -36.51 -7.08
C LEU A 66 -9.46 -37.30 -6.84
N SER A 67 -10.61 -36.73 -7.21
CA SER A 67 -11.91 -37.40 -7.04
C SER A 67 -12.07 -38.57 -8.00
N ASP A 68 -11.53 -38.47 -9.22
CA ASP A 68 -11.55 -39.53 -10.22
C ASP A 68 -10.69 -40.72 -9.77
N TRP A 69 -9.50 -40.46 -9.21
CA TRP A 69 -8.58 -41.50 -8.74
C TRP A 69 -9.09 -42.27 -7.51
N ILE A 70 -9.85 -41.60 -6.63
CA ILE A 70 -10.45 -42.20 -5.42
C ILE A 70 -11.84 -42.80 -5.71
N GLY A 71 -12.43 -42.54 -6.89
CA GLY A 71 -13.72 -43.07 -7.31
C GLY A 71 -14.93 -42.53 -6.54
N LYS A 72 -14.73 -41.54 -5.65
CA LYS A 72 -15.80 -40.91 -4.84
C LYS A 72 -15.76 -39.40 -5.04
N ARG A 73 -16.88 -38.83 -5.48
CA ARG A 73 -16.98 -37.40 -5.87
C ARG A 73 -16.63 -36.39 -4.76
N TYR A 74 -16.67 -36.79 -3.50
CA TYR A 74 -16.46 -35.89 -2.35
C TYR A 74 -14.99 -35.82 -1.87
N SER A 75 -14.14 -36.78 -2.25
CA SER A 75 -12.80 -36.91 -1.66
C SER A 75 -11.83 -35.82 -2.13
N GLY A 76 -11.89 -35.43 -3.40
CA GLY A 76 -11.01 -34.37 -3.93
C GLY A 76 -11.33 -32.99 -3.34
N PHE A 77 -12.60 -32.68 -3.12
CA PHE A 77 -12.99 -31.47 -2.39
C PHE A 77 -12.52 -31.48 -0.94
N LEU A 78 -12.55 -32.64 -0.26
CA LEU A 78 -12.11 -32.77 1.13
C LEU A 78 -10.60 -32.55 1.28
N ILE A 79 -9.80 -33.06 0.34
CA ILE A 79 -8.33 -32.87 0.35
C ILE A 79 -7.98 -31.40 0.06
N VAL A 80 -8.65 -30.80 -0.93
CA VAL A 80 -8.48 -29.38 -1.25
C VAL A 80 -8.88 -28.49 -0.07
N ALA A 81 -10.00 -28.79 0.59
CA ALA A 81 -10.41 -28.09 1.81
C ALA A 81 -9.38 -28.24 2.93
N GLY A 82 -8.79 -29.43 3.11
CA GLY A 82 -7.71 -29.67 4.06
C GLY A 82 -6.46 -28.85 3.76
N ILE A 83 -6.06 -28.72 2.49
CA ILE A 83 -4.93 -27.88 2.06
C ILE A 83 -5.20 -26.41 2.35
N TYR A 84 -6.40 -25.90 2.05
CA TYR A 84 -6.77 -24.52 2.36
C TYR A 84 -6.81 -24.26 3.86
N LEU A 85 -7.27 -25.23 4.66
CA LEU A 85 -7.30 -25.13 6.11
C LEU A 85 -5.87 -25.09 6.68
N LEU A 86 -4.97 -25.93 6.17
CA LEU A 86 -3.55 -25.91 6.52
C LEU A 86 -2.88 -24.58 6.14
N LEU A 87 -3.12 -24.07 4.93
CA LEU A 87 -2.65 -22.75 4.51
C LEU A 87 -3.19 -21.64 5.42
N GLY A 88 -4.48 -21.70 5.78
CA GLY A 88 -5.11 -20.77 6.71
C GLY A 88 -4.45 -20.77 8.08
N ILE A 89 -4.13 -21.94 8.62
CA ILE A 89 -3.40 -22.08 9.88
C ILE A 89 -1.99 -21.49 9.76
N ILE A 90 -1.24 -21.82 8.71
CA ILE A 90 0.11 -21.28 8.47
C ILE A 90 0.08 -19.76 8.39
N VAL A 91 -0.87 -19.19 7.64
CA VAL A 91 -1.06 -17.74 7.55
C VAL A 91 -1.43 -17.15 8.91
N TRP A 92 -2.30 -17.79 9.69
CA TRP A 92 -2.69 -17.30 11.01
C TRP A 92 -1.51 -17.23 11.99
N LEU A 93 -0.65 -18.25 12.02
CA LEU A 93 0.58 -18.22 12.83
C LEU A 93 1.56 -17.15 12.32
N THR A 94 1.76 -17.08 11.00
CA THR A 94 2.77 -16.20 10.40
C THR A 94 2.29 -14.74 10.29
N ARG A 95 0.98 -14.47 10.38
CA ARG A 95 0.37 -13.13 10.33
C ARG A 95 1.01 -12.16 11.33
N SER A 96 1.33 -12.67 12.52
CA SER A 96 1.99 -11.87 13.56
C SER A 96 3.40 -11.41 13.15
N ARG A 97 4.16 -12.22 12.40
CA ARG A 97 5.50 -11.86 11.93
C ARG A 97 5.51 -11.15 10.58
N LEU A 98 4.80 -11.66 9.58
CA LEU A 98 4.87 -11.17 8.21
C LEU A 98 4.17 -9.82 8.00
N ILE A 99 3.13 -9.50 8.77
CA ILE A 99 2.39 -8.25 8.59
C ILE A 99 2.80 -7.24 9.67
N ARG A 100 2.83 -7.65 10.94
CA ARG A 100 3.04 -6.71 12.04
C ARG A 100 4.44 -6.08 12.01
N PHE A 101 5.49 -6.85 11.77
CA PHE A 101 6.87 -6.34 11.78
C PHE A 101 7.19 -5.36 10.65
N PRO A 102 6.93 -5.66 9.36
CA PRO A 102 7.27 -4.72 8.30
C PRO A 102 6.39 -3.46 8.33
N VAL A 103 5.13 -3.57 8.75
CA VAL A 103 4.25 -2.40 8.93
C VAL A 103 4.77 -1.51 10.07
N MET A 104 5.10 -2.10 11.23
CA MET A 104 5.68 -1.36 12.35
C MET A 104 6.99 -0.68 11.95
N ASN A 105 7.89 -1.41 11.28
CA ASN A 105 9.18 -0.89 10.87
C ASN A 105 9.04 0.21 9.81
N ALA A 106 8.08 0.08 8.88
CA ALA A 106 7.78 1.11 7.90
C ALA A 106 7.22 2.39 8.54
N ILE A 107 6.34 2.27 9.55
CA ILE A 107 5.80 3.42 10.30
C ILE A 107 6.92 4.11 11.09
N ILE A 108 7.73 3.35 11.82
CA ILE A 108 8.86 3.88 12.61
C ILE A 108 9.85 4.63 11.70
N ARG A 109 10.18 4.06 10.53
CA ARG A 109 11.11 4.69 9.58
C ARG A 109 10.55 5.96 8.95
N LYS A 110 9.23 6.05 8.77
CA LYS A 110 8.57 7.27 8.26
C LYS A 110 8.58 8.40 9.29
N LEU A 111 8.25 8.08 10.54
CA LEU A 111 8.29 9.04 11.66
C LEU A 111 9.73 9.56 11.90
N HIS A 112 10.71 8.66 11.92
CA HIS A 112 12.10 9.05 12.15
C HIS A 112 12.67 9.93 11.01
N ASN A 113 12.24 9.71 9.77
CA ASN A 113 12.66 10.55 8.65
C ASN A 113 11.98 11.93 8.66
N GLU A 114 10.75 12.05 9.17
CA GLU A 114 10.09 13.36 9.40
C GLU A 114 10.81 14.16 10.50
N ASP A 115 11.28 13.51 11.57
CA ASP A 115 12.05 14.16 12.64
C ASP A 115 13.43 14.68 12.19
N GLU A 116 14.05 14.05 11.16
CA GLU A 116 15.34 14.50 10.62
C GLU A 116 15.21 15.62 9.58
N GLU A 117 14.10 15.68 8.83
CA GLU A 117 13.81 16.81 7.94
C GLU A 117 13.46 18.08 8.74
N GLU A 118 12.75 17.98 9.87
CA GLU A 118 12.41 19.11 10.74
C GLU A 118 13.63 19.69 11.47
N LYS A 119 14.66 18.88 11.75
CA LYS A 119 15.92 19.34 12.37
C LYS A 119 16.89 20.01 11.41
N LYS A 120 16.76 19.81 10.09
CA LYS A 120 17.62 20.47 9.09
C LYS A 120 17.17 21.88 8.71
N ASP A 121 15.94 22.26 9.05
CA ASP A 121 15.35 23.56 8.66
C ASP A 121 15.21 24.54 9.85
N LYS A 122 15.75 24.18 11.03
CA LYS A 122 15.92 25.11 12.15
C LYS A 122 17.34 25.70 12.12
N PRO A 123 17.49 27.03 12.04
CA PRO A 123 18.80 27.70 12.02
C PRO A 123 19.58 27.50 13.32
#